data_AF-A0A9E3CH66-F1
#
_entry.id   AF-A0A9E3CH66-F1
#
_cell.length_a   1.000
_cell.length_b   1.000
_cell.length_c   1.000
_cell.angle_alpha   90.00
_cell.angle_beta   90.00
_cell.angle_gamma   90.00
#
_symmetry.space_group_name_H-M   'P 1'
#
loop_
_entity.id
_entity.type
_entity.pdbx_description
1 polymer ?
#
loop_
_entity_poly.entity_id
_entity_poly.type
_entity_poly.pdbx_seq_one_letter_code
_entity_poly.pdbx_strand_id
1 'polypeptide(L)'
;MKLGLNLGYWGLASDTDNVELVLEAERLGFTSVWTAEAYGNDAATVLAFLAAKTTKIELGSGIFQIPGRSPAMAAMTAATID
;
A
#
# COMPACT_ATOMS: atom_id res chain seq x y z
N MET A 1 13.80 11.88 -11.96
CA MET A 1 13.52 11.76 -10.51
C MET A 1 12.18 11.05 -10.35
N LYS A 2 12.05 10.09 -9.41
CA LYS A 2 10.79 9.37 -9.14
C LYS A 2 10.22 9.84 -7.79
N LEU A 3 8.90 10.04 -7.72
CA LEU A 3 8.21 10.45 -6.50
C LEU A 3 7.31 9.31 -6.00
N GLY A 4 7.26 9.13 -4.68
CA GLY A 4 6.39 8.17 -4.01
C GLY A 4 5.54 8.85 -2.95
N LEU A 5 4.33 8.36 -2.75
CA LEU A 5 3.39 8.80 -1.72
C LEU A 5 3.42 7.81 -0.56
N ASN A 6 3.67 8.28 0.66
CA ASN A 6 3.56 7.46 1.87
C ASN A 6 2.25 7.79 2.60
N LEU A 7 1.38 6.80 2.76
CA LEU A 7 0.08 6.94 3.42
C LEU A 7 0.15 6.81 4.95
N GLY A 8 1.31 6.45 5.48
CA GLY A 8 1.48 6.09 6.88
C GLY A 8 0.56 4.93 7.28
N TYR A 9 0.00 5.02 8.48
CA TYR A 9 -1.00 4.08 8.95
C TYR A 9 -2.38 4.42 8.38
N TRP A 10 -2.97 3.46 7.69
CA TRP A 10 -4.31 3.62 7.12
C TRP A 10 -5.33 4.08 8.17
N GLY A 11 -6.09 5.15 7.87
CA GLY A 11 -7.12 5.70 8.76
C GLY A 11 -6.64 6.34 10.08
N LEU A 12 -5.34 6.34 10.39
CA LEU A 12 -4.79 6.92 11.62
C LEU A 12 -4.20 8.33 11.42
N ALA A 13 -3.88 8.70 10.18
CA ALA A 13 -3.13 9.92 9.87
C ALA A 13 -3.88 10.94 8.97
N SER A 14 -5.12 10.67 8.55
CA SER A 14 -5.80 11.51 7.56
C SER A 14 -7.33 11.46 7.69
N ASP A 15 -7.96 12.63 7.75
CA ASP A 15 -9.41 12.84 7.53
C ASP A 15 -9.77 12.82 6.03
N THR A 16 -8.77 12.77 5.14
CA THR A 16 -8.92 12.71 3.68
C THR A 16 -9.12 11.26 3.24
N ASP A 17 -9.98 11.03 2.24
CA ASP A 17 -10.11 9.73 1.59
C ASP A 17 -8.77 9.34 0.93
N ASN A 18 -8.06 8.40 1.54
CA ASN A 18 -6.78 7.88 1.05
C ASN A 18 -6.88 7.39 -0.39
N VAL A 19 -8.05 6.91 -0.83
CA VAL A 19 -8.27 6.48 -2.21
C VAL A 19 -8.16 7.67 -3.17
N GLU A 20 -8.83 8.78 -2.86
CA GLU A 20 -8.79 9.98 -3.71
C GLU A 20 -7.35 10.52 -3.83
N LEU A 21 -6.61 10.52 -2.72
CA LEU A 21 -5.21 10.94 -2.71
C LEU A 21 -4.33 10.03 -3.58
N VAL A 22 -4.55 8.71 -3.52
CA VAL A 22 -3.82 7.74 -4.35
C VAL A 22 -4.15 7.90 -5.84
N LEU A 23 -5.42 8.08 -6.17
CA LEU A 23 -5.85 8.31 -7.56
C LEU A 23 -5.29 9.62 -8.10
N GLU A 24 -5.23 10.66 -7.28
CA GLU A 24 -4.61 11.92 -7.67
C GLU A 24 -3.09 11.80 -7.84
N ALA A 25 -2.40 11.07 -6.95
CA ALA A 25 -0.98 10.77 -7.11
C ALA A 25 -0.71 9.99 -8.42
N GLU A 26 -1.54 9.00 -8.73
CA GLU A 26 -1.48 8.25 -9.99
C GLU A 26 -1.72 9.19 -11.20
N ARG A 27 -2.69 10.10 -11.12
CA ARG A 27 -2.98 11.10 -12.16
C ARG A 27 -1.79 12.04 -12.39
N LEU A 28 -1.14 12.48 -11.32
CA LEU A 28 0.03 13.37 -11.33
C LEU A 28 1.33 12.68 -11.74
N GLY A 29 1.32 11.35 -11.92
CA GLY A 29 2.48 10.59 -12.39
C GLY A 29 3.47 10.22 -11.30
N PHE A 30 3.02 10.10 -10.05
CA PHE A 30 3.81 9.45 -9.01
C PHE A 30 4.08 8.00 -9.40
N THR A 31 5.24 7.50 -9.01
CA THR A 31 5.66 6.14 -9.37
C THR A 31 5.05 5.11 -8.42
N SER A 32 4.96 5.42 -7.13
CA SER A 32 4.55 4.43 -6.13
C SER A 32 3.78 5.00 -4.94
N VAL A 33 2.99 4.13 -4.31
CA VAL A 33 2.27 4.38 -3.06
C VAL A 33 2.72 3.36 -2.02
N TRP A 34 2.93 3.82 -0.78
CA TRP A 34 3.43 3.02 0.32
C TRP A 34 2.49 3.08 1.52
N THR A 35 2.09 1.91 2.04
CA THR A 35 1.33 1.78 3.30
C THR A 35 2.21 1.22 4.41
N ALA A 36 1.99 1.65 5.65
CA ALA A 36 2.74 1.16 6.81
C ALA A 36 2.03 0.00 7.52
N GLU A 37 2.80 -1.01 7.92
CA GLU A 37 2.32 -2.11 8.77
C GLU A 37 3.07 -2.15 10.12
N ALA A 38 2.29 -2.09 11.20
CA ALA A 38 2.76 -2.39 12.56
C ALA A 38 1.65 -3.17 13.29
N TYR A 39 1.04 -2.59 14.32
CA TYR A 39 -0.07 -3.19 15.09
C TYR A 39 -1.46 -2.62 14.72
N GLY A 40 -1.56 -1.94 13.57
CA GLY A 40 -2.79 -1.37 13.06
C GLY A 40 -3.41 -2.23 11.97
N ASN A 41 -3.64 -1.61 10.82
CA ASN A 41 -4.20 -2.29 9.66
C ASN A 41 -3.19 -3.23 9.00
N ASP A 42 -3.70 -4.35 8.47
CA ASP A 42 -2.93 -5.28 7.66
C ASP A 42 -2.59 -4.64 6.30
N ALA A 43 -1.30 -4.53 6.00
CA ALA A 43 -0.84 -3.92 4.76
C ALA A 43 -1.25 -4.71 3.52
N ALA A 44 -1.35 -6.05 3.59
CA ALA A 44 -1.76 -6.85 2.45
C ALA A 44 -3.19 -6.51 2.01
N THR A 45 -4.11 -6.40 2.98
CA THR A 45 -5.50 -6.01 2.74
C THR A 45 -5.60 -4.62 2.13
N VAL A 46 -4.85 -3.64 2.64
CA VAL A 46 -4.82 -2.28 2.09
C VAL A 46 -4.28 -2.28 0.66
N LEU A 47 -3.19 -2.99 0.40
CA LEU A 47 -2.58 -3.06 -0.93
C LEU A 47 -3.50 -3.73 -1.95
N ALA A 48 -4.15 -4.83 -1.60
CA ALA A 48 -5.13 -5.49 -2.47
C ALA A 48 -6.33 -4.56 -2.79
N PHE A 49 -6.80 -3.79 -1.79
CA PHE A 49 -7.88 -2.83 -1.99
C PHE A 49 -7.48 -1.68 -2.93
N LEU A 50 -6.26 -1.16 -2.79
CA LEU A 50 -5.74 -0.11 -3.67
C LEU A 50 -5.48 -0.65 -5.09
N ALA A 51 -4.94 -1.87 -5.21
CA ALA A 51 -4.68 -2.52 -6.50
C ALA A 51 -5.96 -2.63 -7.36
N ALA A 52 -7.11 -2.89 -6.72
CA ALA A 52 -8.40 -2.94 -7.41
C ALA A 52 -8.91 -1.58 -7.91
N LYS A 53 -8.28 -0.46 -7.52
CA LYS A 53 -8.70 0.91 -7.87
C LYS A 53 -7.71 1.66 -8.72
N THR A 54 -6.44 1.24 -8.73
CA THR A 54 -5.36 1.85 -9.51
C THR A 54 -5.07 1.05 -10.77
N THR A 55 -4.39 1.68 -11.74
CA THR A 55 -4.13 1.05 -13.04
C THR A 55 -2.66 1.01 -13.45
N LYS A 56 -1.82 1.86 -12.85
CA LYS A 56 -0.42 2.04 -13.26
C LYS A 56 0.55 2.34 -12.13
N ILE A 57 0.09 2.92 -11.02
CA ILE A 57 0.97 3.27 -9.90
C ILE A 57 1.42 1.99 -9.17
N GLU A 58 2.70 1.90 -8.83
CA GLU A 58 3.23 0.75 -8.09
C GLU A 58 2.77 0.81 -6.63
N LEU A 59 2.50 -0.34 -6.01
CA LEU A 59 2.03 -0.44 -4.64
C LEU A 59 3.06 -1.17 -3.78
N GLY A 60 3.32 -0.66 -2.58
CA GLY A 60 4.31 -1.23 -1.67
C GLY A 60 3.95 -1.07 -0.20
N SER A 61 4.57 -1.90 0.64
CA SER A 61 4.51 -1.75 2.09
C SER A 61 5.86 -1.31 2.64
N GLY A 62 5.82 -0.40 3.61
CA GLY A 62 6.98 0.18 4.27
C GLY A 62 6.69 0.36 5.76
N ILE A 63 6.76 -0.67 6.60
CA ILE A 63 7.27 -2.03 6.38
C ILE A 63 6.15 -3.08 6.23
N PHE A 64 6.50 -4.31 5.80
CA PHE A 64 5.64 -5.50 5.87
C PHE A 64 6.03 -6.35 7.08
N GLN A 65 5.10 -6.68 7.97
CA GLN A 65 5.39 -7.44 9.20
C GLN A 65 5.68 -8.92 8.92
N ILE A 66 6.95 -9.26 8.68
CA ILE A 66 7.39 -10.66 8.52
C ILE A 66 7.12 -11.52 9.78
N PRO A 67 7.34 -11.08 11.03
CA PRO A 67 7.08 -11.93 12.19
C PRO A 67 5.61 -12.39 12.35
N GLY A 68 4.66 -11.69 11.73
CA GLY A 68 3.24 -12.06 11.74
C GLY A 68 2.87 -13.17 10.74
N ARG A 69 3.80 -13.63 9.89
CA ARG A 69 3.55 -14.57 8.79
C ARG A 69 4.78 -15.42 8.49
N SER A 70 4.61 -16.71 8.18
CA SER A 70 5.77 -17.51 7.75
C SER A 70 6.33 -16.96 6.42
N PRO A 71 7.61 -17.19 6.09
CA PRO A 71 8.18 -16.73 4.82
C PRO A 71 7.40 -17.22 3.59
N ALA A 72 6.89 -18.46 3.62
CA ALA A 72 6.05 -19.01 2.55
C ALA A 72 4.72 -18.26 2.43
N MET A 73 4.06 -17.93 3.55
CA MET A 73 2.83 -17.13 3.54
C MET A 73 3.09 -15.72 3.01
N ALA A 74 4.19 -15.07 3.42
CA ALA A 74 4.56 -13.75 2.90
C ALA A 74 4.75 -13.76 1.38
N ALA A 75 5.44 -14.79 0.85
CA ALA A 75 5.63 -14.95 -0.58
C ALA A 75 4.32 -15.17 -1.34
N MET A 76 3.44 -16.06 -0.84
CA MET A 76 2.13 -16.32 -1.47
C MET A 76 1.22 -15.08 -1.44
N THR A 77 1.22 -14.32 -0.34
CA THR A 77 0.47 -13.07 -0.23
C THR A 77 0.96 -12.05 -1.25
N ALA A 78 2.27 -11.83 -1.36
CA ALA A 78 2.83 -10.93 -2.36
C ALA A 78 2.47 -11.37 -3.79
N ALA A 79 2.65 -12.67 -4.10
CA ALA A 79 2.34 -13.24 -5.41
C ALA A 79 0.84 -13.25 -5.78
N THR A 80 -0.06 -13.04 -4.81
CA THR A 80 -1.50 -12.92 -5.07
C THR A 80 -1.91 -11.48 -5.39
N ILE A 81 -1.16 -10.50 -4.86
CA ILE A 81 -1.43 -9.08 -5.05
C ILE A 81 -0.78 -8.57 -6.34
N ASP A 82 0.38 -9.13 -6.71
CA ASP A 82 1.06 -8.92 -8.01
C ASP A 82 0.24 -9.50 -9.18
#